data_AF-F5NTD6-F1
#
_entry.id   AF-F5NTD6-F1
#
_cell.length_a   1.000
_cell.length_b   1.000
_cell.length_c   1.000
_cell.angle_alpha   90.00
_cell.angle_beta   90.00
_cell.angle_gamma   90.00
#
_symmetry.space_group_name_H-M   'P 1'
#
loop_
_entity.id
_entity.type
_entity.pdbx_description
1 polymer ?
#
loop_
_entity_poly.entity_id
_entity_poly.type
_entity_poly.pdbx_seq_one_letter_code
_entity_poly.pdbx_strand_id
1 'polypeptide(L)'
;MGALLETAKPAELQEGMRFAQIEVNMGQWGVFHFDAQLISTSERKVIDGKNETITTPRLSFRFLNVSPTVERQLQRIIFSLEREAREKADKVRD
;
A
#
# COMPACT_ATOMS: atom_id res chain seq x y z
N MET A 1 4.29 -4.50 0.97
CA MET A 1 3.36 -3.38 0.79
C MET A 1 1.93 -3.91 0.82
N GLY A 2 0.98 -3.22 1.47
CA GLY A 2 -0.42 -3.66 1.52
C GLY A 2 -1.31 -2.66 0.79
N ALA A 3 -2.22 -3.14 -0.06
CA ALA A 3 -3.18 -2.31 -0.79
C ALA A 3 -4.61 -2.78 -0.51
N LEU A 4 -5.56 -1.86 -0.45
CA LEU A 4 -6.98 -2.19 -0.36
C LEU A 4 -7.60 -2.07 -1.74
N LEU A 5 -8.41 -3.05 -2.11
CA LEU A 5 -9.15 -3.02 -3.37
C LEU A 5 -10.51 -2.36 -3.12
N GLU A 6 -10.81 -1.27 -3.80
CA GLU A 6 -12.10 -0.57 -3.66
C GLU A 6 -13.28 -1.37 -4.25
N THR A 7 -12.97 -2.34 -5.11
CA THR A 7 -13.95 -3.22 -5.76
C THR A 7 -13.82 -4.66 -5.26
N ALA A 8 -14.77 -5.51 -5.68
CA ALA A 8 -14.62 -6.94 -5.51
C ALA A 8 -13.32 -7.44 -6.19
N LYS A 9 -12.70 -8.46 -5.58
CA LYS A 9 -11.50 -9.09 -6.12
C LYS A 9 -11.80 -9.69 -7.49
N PRO A 10 -11.09 -9.30 -8.57
CA PRO A 10 -11.28 -9.92 -9.87
C PRO A 10 -10.82 -11.39 -9.81
N ALA A 11 -11.56 -12.27 -10.50
CA ALA A 11 -11.32 -13.73 -10.45
C ALA A 11 -9.92 -14.13 -10.94
N GLU A 12 -9.34 -13.31 -11.80
CA GLU A 12 -8.01 -13.50 -12.39
C GLU A 12 -6.88 -13.21 -11.40
N LEU A 13 -7.15 -12.51 -10.28
CA LEU A 13 -6.12 -12.13 -9.31
C LEU A 13 -5.81 -13.28 -8.35
N GLN A 14 -4.64 -13.88 -8.49
CA GLN A 14 -4.22 -15.04 -7.71
C GLN A 14 -2.93 -14.78 -6.93
N GLU A 15 -2.83 -15.39 -5.76
CA GLU A 15 -1.60 -15.36 -4.97
C GLU A 15 -0.47 -16.04 -5.75
N GLY A 16 0.74 -15.47 -5.66
CA GLY A 16 1.90 -15.88 -6.44
C GLY A 16 2.08 -15.10 -7.75
N MET A 17 1.05 -14.39 -8.25
CA MET A 17 1.16 -13.55 -9.45
C MET A 17 2.26 -12.49 -9.30
N ARG A 18 3.01 -12.29 -10.38
CA ARG A 18 4.07 -11.29 -10.48
C ARG A 18 3.61 -10.19 -11.41
N PHE A 19 3.88 -8.97 -10.99
CA PHE A 19 3.57 -7.74 -11.71
C PHE A 19 4.89 -7.00 -11.91
N ALA A 20 5.13 -6.57 -13.15
CA ALA A 20 6.27 -5.73 -13.47
C ALA A 20 5.81 -4.27 -13.53
N GLN A 21 6.67 -3.35 -13.07
CA GLN A 21 6.45 -1.90 -13.17
C GLN A 21 5.09 -1.44 -12.62
N ILE A 22 4.65 -1.97 -11.47
CA ILE A 22 3.46 -1.46 -10.78
C ILE A 22 3.68 0.00 -10.44
N GLU A 23 2.80 0.86 -10.95
CA GLU A 23 2.75 2.26 -10.60
C GLU A 23 2.18 2.44 -9.18
N VAL A 24 2.92 3.16 -8.35
CA VAL A 24 2.51 3.59 -7.02
C VAL A 24 2.53 5.12 -7.02
N ASN A 25 1.35 5.71 -7.14
CA ASN A 25 1.17 7.15 -7.04
C ASN A 25 1.05 7.56 -5.57
N MET A 26 1.99 8.37 -5.10
CA MET A 26 2.07 8.84 -3.71
C MET A 26 1.73 10.33 -3.59
N GLY A 27 0.96 10.87 -4.54
CA GLY A 27 0.56 12.28 -4.57
C GLY A 27 1.77 13.20 -4.66
N GLN A 28 1.91 14.11 -3.68
CA GLN A 28 2.99 15.10 -3.64
C GLN A 28 4.40 14.48 -3.56
N TRP A 29 4.50 13.23 -3.13
CA TRP A 29 5.77 12.51 -3.01
C TRP A 29 6.25 11.90 -4.33
N GLY A 30 5.40 11.93 -5.37
CA GLY A 30 5.71 11.47 -6.72
C GLY A 30 5.11 10.11 -7.08
N VAL A 31 5.52 9.62 -8.25
CA VAL A 31 5.07 8.35 -8.83
C VAL A 31 6.26 7.41 -8.92
N PHE A 32 6.08 6.17 -8.47
CA PHE A 32 7.14 5.16 -8.41
C PHE A 32 6.71 3.89 -9.14
N HIS A 33 7.68 3.16 -9.68
CA HIS A 33 7.43 1.91 -10.38
C HIS A 33 8.20 0.77 -9.70
N PHE A 34 7.50 -0.31 -9.36
CA PHE A 34 8.10 -1.46 -8.71
C PHE A 34 7.65 -2.77 -9.33
N ASP A 35 8.57 -3.72 -9.43
CA ASP A 35 8.20 -5.09 -9.65
C ASP A 35 7.73 -5.67 -8.31
N ALA A 36 6.61 -6.39 -8.29
CA ALA A 36 6.12 -7.01 -7.06
C ALA A 36 5.39 -8.33 -7.31
N GLN A 37 5.34 -9.16 -6.28
CA GLN A 37 4.59 -10.40 -6.25
C GLN A 37 3.44 -10.28 -5.25
N LEU A 38 2.23 -10.66 -5.66
CA LEU A 38 1.10 -10.83 -4.75
C LEU A 38 1.36 -12.05 -3.87
N ILE A 39 1.40 -11.84 -2.55
CA ILE A 39 1.71 -12.88 -1.56
C ILE A 39 0.44 -13.39 -0.89
N SER A 40 -0.48 -12.49 -0.56
CA SER A 40 -1.73 -12.89 0.06
C SER A 40 -2.86 -11.93 -0.27
N THR A 41 -4.08 -12.49 -0.33
CA THR A 41 -5.32 -11.72 -0.31
C THR A 41 -6.06 -12.02 1.00
N SER A 42 -6.31 -10.99 1.78
CA SER A 42 -7.01 -11.05 3.07
C SER A 42 -8.24 -10.14 3.05
N GLU A 43 -9.07 -10.20 4.08
CA GLU A 43 -10.20 -9.28 4.25
C GLU A 43 -9.87 -8.25 5.33
N ARG A 44 -10.17 -6.98 5.05
CA ARG A 44 -10.19 -5.91 6.05
C ARG A 44 -11.63 -5.55 6.35
N LYS A 45 -12.03 -5.67 7.62
CA LYS A 45 -13.37 -5.32 8.10
C LYS A 45 -13.32 -4.02 8.89
N VAL A 46 -14.18 -3.06 8.54
CA VAL A 46 -14.34 -1.79 9.25
C VAL A 46 -15.81 -1.56 9.51
N ILE A 47 -16.13 -1.07 10.71
CA ILE A 47 -17.49 -0.63 11.05
C ILE A 47 -17.62 0.82 10.59
N ASP A 48 -18.62 1.10 9.76
CA ASP A 48 -18.89 2.45 9.28
C ASP A 48 -19.68 3.29 10.33
N GLY A 49 -19.95 4.55 10.01
CA GLY A 49 -20.73 5.43 10.89
C GLY A 49 -22.21 5.05 11.04
N LYS A 50 -22.71 4.08 10.26
CA LYS A 50 -24.06 3.53 10.32
C LYS A 50 -24.10 2.17 11.04
N ASN A 51 -22.98 1.75 11.64
CA ASN A 51 -22.82 0.48 12.33
C ASN A 51 -22.89 -0.75 11.40
N GLU A 52 -22.60 -0.56 10.11
CA GLU A 52 -22.51 -1.62 9.10
C GLU A 52 -21.06 -2.11 8.97
N THR A 53 -20.88 -3.43 8.80
CA THR A 53 -19.54 -4.01 8.58
C THR A 53 -19.18 -3.97 7.11
N ILE A 54 -18.26 -3.09 6.73
CA ILE A 54 -17.71 -3.00 5.38
C ILE A 54 -16.51 -3.95 5.30
N THR A 55 -16.59 -4.93 4.39
CA THR A 55 -15.50 -5.86 4.09
C THR A 55 -14.80 -5.44 2.80
N THR A 56 -13.51 -5.14 2.88
CA THR A 56 -12.68 -4.70 1.75
C THR A 56 -11.53 -5.68 1.54
N PRO A 57 -11.30 -6.20 0.32
CA PRO A 57 -10.15 -7.05 0.04
C PRO A 57 -8.83 -6.30 0.27
N ARG A 58 -7.89 -6.93 0.97
CA ARG A 58 -6.54 -6.43 1.25
C ARG A 58 -5.51 -7.32 0.58
N LEU A 59 -4.75 -6.75 -0.33
CA LEU A 59 -3.67 -7.37 -1.09
C LEU A 59 -2.34 -7.12 -0.39
N SER A 60 -1.51 -8.16 -0.26
CA SER A 60 -0.16 -8.04 0.29
C SER A 60 0.86 -8.35 -0.79
N PHE A 61 1.75 -7.40 -1.06
CA PHE A 61 2.79 -7.51 -2.08
C PHE A 61 4.19 -7.58 -1.48
N ARG A 62 5.06 -8.37 -2.10
CA ARG A 62 6.52 -8.39 -1.89
C ARG A 62 7.20 -7.73 -3.09
N PHE A 63 8.05 -6.74 -2.86
CA PHE A 63 8.85 -6.17 -3.94
C PHE A 63 9.86 -7.18 -4.49
N LEU A 64 10.03 -7.17 -5.81
CA LEU A 64 11.01 -7.96 -6.55
C LEU A 64 12.08 -7.02 -7.12
N ASN A 65 13.24 -7.57 -7.46
CA ASN A 65 14.31 -6.84 -8.18
C ASN A 65 14.71 -5.50 -7.53
N VAL A 66 14.71 -5.44 -6.18
CA VAL A 66 15.02 -4.21 -5.44
C VAL A 66 16.51 -3.90 -5.58
N SER A 67 16.85 -3.01 -6.50
CA SER A 67 18.22 -2.51 -6.66
C SER A 67 18.55 -1.49 -5.57
N PRO A 68 19.84 -1.18 -5.31
CA PRO A 68 20.23 -0.15 -4.34
C PRO A 68 19.59 1.23 -4.62
N THR A 69 19.32 1.54 -5.89
CA THR A 69 18.62 2.78 -6.26
C THR A 69 17.16 2.76 -5.83
N VAL A 70 16.46 1.64 -6.07
CA VAL A 70 15.06 1.43 -5.69
C VAL A 70 14.92 1.41 -4.16
N GLU A 71 15.85 0.76 -3.46
CA GLU A 71 15.87 0.73 -1.99
C GLU A 71 16.01 2.14 -1.39
N ARG A 72 16.94 2.96 -1.92
CA ARG A 72 17.09 4.36 -1.48
C ARG A 72 15.83 5.18 -1.73
N GLN A 73 15.13 4.94 -2.84
CA GLN A 73 13.85 5.60 -3.11
C GLN A 73 12.80 5.19 -2.07
N LEU A 74 12.66 3.89 -1.78
CA LEU A 74 11.75 3.39 -0.74
C LEU A 74 12.05 4.00 0.63
N GLN A 75 13.32 4.04 1.04
CA GLN A 75 13.72 4.65 2.31
C GLN A 75 13.38 6.14 2.40
N ARG A 76 13.61 6.91 1.31
CA ARG A 76 13.26 8.34 1.27
C ARG A 76 11.75 8.56 1.41
N ILE A 77 10.95 7.72 0.76
CA ILE A 77 9.48 7.78 0.85
C ILE A 77 9.03 7.47 2.28
N ILE A 78 9.52 6.36 2.85
CA ILE A 78 9.16 5.92 4.20
C ILE A 78 9.47 7.04 5.21
N PHE A 79 10.68 7.61 5.16
CA PHE A 79 11.05 8.72 6.04
C PHE A 79 10.12 9.94 5.89
N SER A 80 9.74 10.27 4.66
CA SER A 80 8.85 11.40 4.38
C SER A 80 7.45 11.19 4.97
N LEU A 81 6.90 9.98 4.82
CA LEU A 81 5.61 9.60 5.40
C LEU A 81 5.64 9.52 6.93
N GLU A 82 6.72 8.99 7.50
CA GLU A 82 6.91 8.96 8.95
C GLU A 82 6.98 10.37 9.54
N ARG A 83 7.67 11.29 8.86
CA ARG A 83 7.71 12.70 9.26
C ARG A 83 6.32 13.33 9.20
N GLU A 84 5.58 13.13 8.12
CA GLU A 84 4.21 13.65 7.97
C GLU A 84 3.26 13.12 9.07
N ALA A 85 3.32 11.82 9.35
CA ALA A 85 2.54 11.20 10.42
C ALA A 85 2.90 11.76 11.80
N ARG A 86 4.19 12.01 12.05
CA ARG A 86 4.66 12.60 13.30
C ARG A 86 4.19 14.04 13.47
N GLU A 87 4.34 14.87 12.45
CA GLU A 87 3.85 16.25 12.44
C GLU A 87 2.32 16.32 12.68
N LYS A 88 1.56 15.38 12.12
CA LYS A 88 0.12 15.29 12.36
C LYS A 88 -0.22 14.88 13.80
N ALA A 89 0.55 13.96 14.39
CA ALA A 89 0.34 13.52 15.78
C ALA A 89 0.68 14.63 16.79
N ASP A 90 1.73 15.42 16.53
CA ASP A 90 2.13 16.53 17.40
C ASP A 90 1.05 17.62 17.43
N LYS A 91 0.37 17.90 16.31
CA LYS A 91 -0.78 18.85 16.24
C LYS A 91 -2.02 18.45 17.05
N VAL A 92 -2.12 17.19 17.47
CA VAL A 92 -3.25 16.70 18.30
C VAL A 92 -2.93 16.81 19.80
N ARG A 93 -1.66 17.06 20.15
CA ARG A 93 -1.22 17.20 21.55
C ARG A 93 -1.28 18.64 22.08
N ASP A 94 -1.41 19.62 21.20
CA ASP A 94 -1.71 21.03 21.51
C ASP A 94 -3.22 21.28 21.55
#